data_AF-A0A943RSM1-F1
#
_entry.id   AF-A0A943RSM1-F1
#
_cell.length_a   1.000
_cell.length_b   1.000
_cell.length_c   1.000
_cell.angle_alpha   90.00
_cell.angle_beta   90.00
_cell.angle_gamma   90.00
#
_symmetry.space_group_name_H-M   'P 1'
#
loop_
_entity.id
_entity.type
_entity.pdbx_description
1 polymer ?
#
loop_
_entity_poly.entity_id
_entity_poly.type
_entity_poly.pdbx_seq_one_letter_code
_entity_poly.pdbx_strand_id
1 'polypeptide(L)'
;MAWDRGVATAEVILKKYPAKRMREIVEAEGLKIVILKKDEVNQAFRTFGEYDTASEKMTLYMGSIAKWAAANGLSREAAKEVVMAHEFFHFLECTQIGKTSGIYQVSVLKIGKLVLTKSGIRALSEIGAHGFARTYFETRGFTDAG
;
A
#
# COMPACT_ATOMS: atom_id res chain seq x y z
N MET A 1 -2.28 -17.07 1.92
CA MET A 1 -1.18 -16.50 1.10
C MET A 1 -1.01 -15.01 1.42
N ALA A 2 0.06 -14.34 0.94
CA ALA A 2 0.28 -12.91 1.22
C ALA A 2 -0.87 -12.00 0.75
N TRP A 3 -1.48 -12.33 -0.39
CA TRP A 3 -2.68 -11.68 -0.89
C TRP A 3 -3.84 -11.74 0.11
N ASP A 4 -4.20 -12.94 0.57
CA ASP A 4 -5.30 -13.16 1.52
C ASP A 4 -5.10 -12.41 2.84
N ARG A 5 -3.84 -12.22 3.24
CA ARG A 5 -3.51 -11.41 4.41
C ARG A 5 -3.82 -9.93 4.19
N GLY A 6 -3.51 -9.41 3.01
CA GLY A 6 -3.94 -8.08 2.58
C GLY A 6 -5.46 -7.92 2.65
N VAL A 7 -6.19 -8.89 2.07
CA VAL A 7 -7.66 -8.94 2.09
C VAL A 7 -8.20 -8.95 3.53
N ALA A 8 -7.73 -9.87 4.37
CA ALA A 8 -8.17 -9.98 5.75
C ALA A 8 -7.86 -8.72 6.57
N THR A 9 -6.70 -8.10 6.33
CA THR A 9 -6.34 -6.83 6.98
C THR A 9 -7.28 -5.69 6.55
N ALA A 10 -7.64 -5.63 5.26
CA ALA A 10 -8.61 -4.65 4.77
C ALA A 10 -9.98 -4.84 5.41
N GLU A 11 -10.47 -6.08 5.53
CA GLU A 11 -11.73 -6.37 6.21
C GLU A 11 -11.74 -5.92 7.68
N VAL A 12 -10.65 -6.15 8.41
CA VAL A 12 -10.51 -5.70 9.81
C VAL A 12 -10.55 -4.18 9.90
N ILE A 13 -9.79 -3.48 9.04
CA ILE A 13 -9.77 -2.01 9.01
C ILE A 13 -11.12 -1.42 8.61
N LEU A 14 -11.80 -2.00 7.61
CA LEU A 14 -13.12 -1.56 7.17
C LEU A 14 -14.18 -1.76 8.26
N LYS A 15 -14.10 -2.84 9.04
CA LYS A 15 -14.95 -3.07 10.22
C LYS A 15 -14.65 -2.07 11.34
N LYS A 16 -13.38 -1.76 11.59
CA LYS A 16 -12.96 -0.77 12.60
C LYS A 16 -13.40 0.65 12.24
N TYR A 17 -13.45 0.98 10.95
CA TYR A 17 -13.77 2.31 10.44
C TYR A 17 -14.82 2.30 9.33
N PRO A 18 -16.10 2.00 9.64
CA PRO A 18 -17.12 1.75 8.61
C PRO A 18 -17.43 2.95 7.72
N ALA A 19 -17.22 4.19 8.18
CA ALA A 19 -17.57 5.41 7.44
C ALA A 19 -16.38 6.29 7.03
N LYS A 20 -15.14 5.96 7.45
CA LYS A 20 -13.97 6.79 7.17
C LYS A 20 -13.34 6.47 5.82
N ARG A 21 -12.92 7.50 5.09
CA ARG A 21 -12.02 7.38 3.94
C ARG A 21 -10.58 7.09 4.39
N MET A 22 -9.73 6.63 3.47
CA MET A 22 -8.40 6.14 3.79
C MET A 22 -7.57 7.22 4.48
N ARG A 23 -7.67 8.47 4.02
CA ARG A 23 -7.02 9.60 4.71
C ARG A 23 -7.40 9.69 6.19
N GLU A 24 -8.68 9.62 6.49
CA GLU A 24 -9.20 9.73 7.87
C GLU A 24 -8.83 8.51 8.72
N ILE A 25 -8.66 7.34 8.09
CA ILE A 25 -8.14 6.12 8.74
C ILE A 25 -6.66 6.30 9.07
N VAL A 26 -5.85 6.71 8.10
CA VAL A 26 -4.41 6.96 8.26
C VAL A 26 -4.14 7.96 9.39
N GLU A 27 -4.85 9.07 9.41
CA GLU A 27 -4.75 10.09 10.46
C GLU A 27 -5.19 9.55 11.83
N ALA A 28 -6.27 8.74 11.88
CA ALA A 28 -6.75 8.13 13.13
C ALA A 28 -5.80 7.07 13.70
N GLU A 29 -5.01 6.42 12.85
CA GLU A 29 -3.98 5.45 13.23
C GLU A 29 -2.62 6.12 13.54
N GLY A 30 -2.57 7.46 13.52
CA GLY A 30 -1.40 8.25 13.90
C GLY A 30 -0.31 8.35 12.82
N LEU A 31 -0.56 7.86 11.61
CA LEU A 31 0.41 7.93 10.51
C LEU A 31 0.39 9.32 9.86
N LYS A 32 1.56 9.96 9.78
CA LYS A 32 1.71 11.28 9.18
C LYS A 32 1.70 11.19 7.66
N ILE A 33 0.93 12.07 7.01
CA ILE A 33 0.86 12.18 5.55
C ILE A 33 1.64 13.40 5.08
N VAL A 34 2.57 13.20 4.14
CA VAL A 34 3.30 14.24 3.43
C VAL A 34 2.88 14.24 1.97
N ILE A 35 2.43 15.38 1.46
CA ILE A 35 1.99 15.52 0.06
C ILE A 35 3.03 16.34 -0.70
N LEU A 36 3.62 15.75 -1.74
CA LEU A 36 4.57 16.43 -2.61
C LEU A 36 3.95 16.64 -4.00
N LYS A 37 3.95 17.89 -4.47
CA LYS A 37 3.46 18.27 -5.81
C LYS A 37 4.53 18.05 -6.89
N LYS A 38 5.18 16.89 -6.88
CA LYS A 38 6.17 16.51 -7.90
C LYS A 38 5.79 15.22 -8.57
N ASP A 39 6.33 15.04 -9.76
CA ASP A 39 6.32 13.76 -10.45
C ASP A 39 7.63 13.02 -10.15
N GLU A 40 7.55 11.93 -9.41
CA GLU A 40 8.71 11.15 -8.99
C GLU A 40 8.98 10.02 -9.98
N VAL A 41 10.02 10.19 -10.79
CA VAL A 41 10.46 9.19 -11.78
C VAL A 41 11.95 8.97 -11.61
N ASN A 42 12.34 7.70 -11.43
CA ASN A 42 13.72 7.27 -11.43
C ASN A 42 13.92 6.21 -12.51
N GLN A 43 14.66 6.57 -13.56
CA GLN A 43 14.84 5.75 -14.76
C GLN A 43 13.48 5.32 -15.35
N ALA A 44 13.17 4.01 -15.31
CA ALA A 44 11.95 3.43 -15.83
C ALA A 44 10.80 3.35 -14.80
N PHE A 45 11.05 3.68 -13.53
CA PHE A 45 10.08 3.51 -12.44
C PHE A 45 9.50 4.85 -12.01
N ARG A 46 8.17 4.88 -11.85
CA ARG A 46 7.43 6.02 -11.30
C ARG A 46 6.94 5.66 -9.92
N THR A 47 7.24 6.50 -8.93
CA THR A 47 6.83 6.29 -7.55
C THR A 47 5.56 7.10 -7.27
N PHE A 48 4.52 6.46 -6.75
CA PHE A 48 3.25 7.12 -6.44
C PHE A 48 3.14 7.51 -4.97
N GLY A 49 3.65 6.63 -4.10
CA GLY A 49 3.79 6.85 -2.68
C GLY A 49 4.90 6.00 -2.11
N GLU A 50 5.22 6.25 -0.85
CA GLU A 50 6.16 5.47 -0.07
C GLU A 50 5.82 5.62 1.42
N TYR A 51 5.90 4.52 2.16
CA TYR A 51 5.98 4.54 3.62
C TYR A 51 7.43 4.42 4.08
N ASP A 52 7.90 5.42 4.84
CA ASP A 52 9.22 5.42 5.46
C ASP A 52 9.11 4.99 6.93
N THR A 53 9.64 3.81 7.23
CA THR A 53 9.67 3.25 8.58
C THR A 53 10.52 4.04 9.56
N ALA A 54 11.55 4.76 9.11
CA ALA A 54 12.46 5.49 9.98
C ALA A 54 11.85 6.83 10.44
N SER A 55 11.06 7.47 9.59
CA SER A 55 10.40 8.73 9.90
C SER A 55 8.89 8.61 10.14
N GLU A 56 8.34 7.38 10.13
CA GLU A 56 6.94 7.03 10.37
C GLU A 56 5.96 7.91 9.59
N LYS A 57 6.26 8.09 8.30
CA LYS A 57 5.47 8.96 7.42
C LYS A 57 5.17 8.26 6.10
N MET A 58 3.99 8.56 5.58
CA MET A 58 3.60 8.25 4.21
C MET A 58 3.82 9.49 3.34
N THR A 59 4.61 9.37 2.28
CA THR A 59 4.77 10.41 1.28
C THR A 59 3.93 10.06 0.05
N LEU A 60 3.19 11.03 -0.49
CA LEU A 60 2.40 10.90 -1.72
C LEU A 60 2.92 11.88 -2.78
N TYR A 61 3.24 11.35 -3.97
CA TYR A 61 3.74 12.11 -5.11
C TYR A 61 2.60 12.47 -6.06
N MET A 62 1.94 13.60 -5.80
CA MET A 62 0.70 13.97 -6.51
C MET A 62 0.88 14.18 -8.01
N GLY A 63 2.07 14.55 -8.48
CA GLY A 63 2.35 14.64 -9.92
C GLY A 63 2.29 13.27 -10.59
N SER A 64 2.82 12.24 -9.92
CA SER A 64 2.79 10.86 -10.40
C SER A 64 1.39 10.27 -10.31
N ILE A 65 0.69 10.48 -9.19
CA ILE A 65 -0.69 10.03 -8.98
C ILE A 65 -1.63 10.64 -10.03
N ALA A 66 -1.51 11.95 -10.30
CA ALA A 66 -2.37 12.62 -11.28
C ALA A 66 -2.18 12.08 -12.71
N LYS A 67 -0.94 11.77 -13.11
CA LYS A 67 -0.65 11.17 -14.41
C LYS A 67 -1.22 9.77 -14.53
N TRP A 68 -1.08 8.95 -13.49
CA TRP A 68 -1.65 7.61 -13.46
C TRP A 68 -3.19 7.64 -13.45
N ALA A 69 -3.79 8.53 -12.66
CA ALA A 69 -5.23 8.73 -12.61
C ALA A 69 -5.79 9.06 -14.01
N ALA A 70 -5.20 10.05 -14.68
CA ALA A 70 -5.61 10.45 -16.03
C ALA A 70 -5.47 9.32 -17.06
N ALA A 71 -4.39 8.53 -16.99
CA ALA A 71 -4.16 7.41 -17.90
C ALA A 71 -5.15 6.24 -17.71
N ASN A 72 -5.82 6.17 -16.55
CA ASN A 72 -6.74 5.09 -16.18
C ASN A 72 -8.19 5.57 -15.99
N GLY A 73 -8.50 6.82 -16.35
CA GLY A 73 -9.85 7.37 -16.19
C GLY A 73 -10.30 7.57 -14.74
N LEU A 74 -9.39 7.52 -13.77
CA LEU A 74 -9.71 7.66 -12.35
C LEU A 74 -9.76 9.13 -11.94
N SER A 75 -10.62 9.46 -10.98
CA SER A 75 -10.51 10.75 -10.27
C SER A 75 -9.21 10.81 -9.46
N ARG A 76 -8.67 12.02 -9.27
CA ARG A 76 -7.47 12.23 -8.46
C ARG A 76 -7.66 11.75 -7.03
N GLU A 77 -8.85 11.97 -6.47
CA GLU A 77 -9.25 11.51 -5.15
C GLU A 77 -9.24 9.99 -5.06
N ALA A 78 -9.85 9.28 -6.01
CA ALA A 78 -9.87 7.81 -6.04
C ALA A 78 -8.45 7.23 -6.16
N ALA A 79 -7.65 7.75 -7.10
CA ALA A 79 -6.27 7.29 -7.27
C ALA A 79 -5.42 7.53 -6.02
N LYS A 80 -5.61 8.67 -5.36
CA LYS A 80 -4.93 9.01 -4.09
C LYS A 80 -5.34 8.06 -2.96
N GLU A 81 -6.63 7.72 -2.85
CA GLU A 81 -7.14 6.75 -1.85
C GLU A 81 -6.53 5.36 -2.07
N VAL A 82 -6.40 4.89 -3.32
CA VAL A 82 -5.75 3.61 -3.65
C VAL A 82 -4.29 3.59 -3.23
N VAL A 83 -3.53 4.64 -3.56
CA VAL A 83 -2.11 4.73 -3.20
C VAL A 83 -1.95 4.83 -1.68
N MET A 84 -2.80 5.61 -0.98
CA MET A 84 -2.79 5.62 0.48
C MET A 84 -3.09 4.25 1.07
N ALA A 85 -4.06 3.52 0.52
CA ALA A 85 -4.40 2.18 1.01
C ALA A 85 -3.21 1.22 0.90
N HIS A 86 -2.48 1.29 -0.21
CA HIS A 86 -1.26 0.52 -0.42
C HIS A 86 -0.19 0.84 0.64
N GLU A 87 0.19 2.12 0.79
CA GLU A 87 1.23 2.52 1.75
C GLU A 87 0.80 2.32 3.21
N PHE A 88 -0.50 2.45 3.50
CA PHE A 88 -1.04 2.20 4.82
C PHE A 88 -0.91 0.73 5.23
N PHE A 89 -1.02 -0.21 4.30
CA PHE A 89 -0.72 -1.61 4.59
C PHE A 89 0.73 -1.81 5.05
N HIS A 90 1.70 -1.17 4.39
CA HIS A 90 3.12 -1.22 4.80
C HIS A 90 3.33 -0.68 6.21
N PHE A 91 2.59 0.38 6.58
CA PHE A 91 2.56 0.87 7.96
C PHE A 91 2.00 -0.17 8.94
N LEU A 92 0.87 -0.81 8.62
CA LEU A 92 0.26 -1.83 9.48
C LEU A 92 1.18 -3.04 9.66
N GLU A 93 1.88 -3.47 8.60
CA GLU A 93 2.87 -4.56 8.67
C GLU A 93 3.97 -4.28 9.69
N CYS A 94 4.40 -3.03 9.78
CA CYS A 94 5.47 -2.64 10.69
C CYS A 94 4.98 -2.46 12.13
N THR A 95 3.72 -2.08 12.34
CA THR A 95 3.24 -1.60 13.65
C THR A 95 2.25 -2.52 14.36
N GLN A 96 1.40 -3.24 13.62
CA GLN A 96 0.25 -3.94 14.20
C GLN A 96 0.20 -5.42 13.87
N ILE A 97 0.37 -5.78 12.59
CA ILE A 97 0.13 -7.15 12.15
C ILE A 97 1.41 -7.99 12.09
N GLY A 98 2.57 -7.35 12.16
CA GLY A 98 3.88 -7.96 11.93
C GLY A 98 4.17 -8.17 10.44
N LYS A 99 5.44 -8.10 10.06
CA LYS A 99 5.88 -8.23 8.66
C LYS A 99 5.29 -9.50 8.06
N THR A 100 4.66 -9.43 6.90
CA THR A 100 4.12 -10.58 6.16
C THR A 100 5.21 -11.60 5.84
N SER A 101 6.47 -11.15 5.74
CA SER A 101 7.66 -12.00 5.64
C SER A 101 8.06 -12.73 6.93
N GLY A 102 7.51 -12.36 8.09
CA GLY A 102 7.79 -12.99 9.37
C GLY A 102 6.93 -14.23 9.66
N ILE A 103 5.80 -14.37 8.96
CA ILE A 103 4.86 -15.48 9.17
C ILE A 103 5.09 -16.61 8.15
N TYR A 104 5.52 -16.25 6.94
CA TYR A 104 6.19 -17.20 6.06
C TYR A 104 7.68 -17.12 6.38
N GLN A 105 8.17 -18.00 7.27
CA GLN A 105 9.52 -18.51 7.08
C GLN A 105 9.54 -19.09 5.66
N VAL A 106 9.88 -18.27 4.67
CA VAL A 106 10.52 -18.78 3.46
C VAL A 106 11.83 -19.31 4.02
N SER A 107 11.81 -20.58 4.45
CA SER A 107 13.01 -21.34 4.72
C SER A 107 13.97 -20.95 3.64
N VAL A 108 15.09 -20.34 4.00
CA VAL A 108 16.11 -19.91 3.07
C VAL A 108 16.61 -21.18 2.39
N LEU A 109 15.92 -21.59 1.33
CA LEU A 109 16.20 -22.78 0.57
C LEU A 109 17.38 -22.38 -0.32
N LYS A 110 18.59 -22.65 0.18
CA LYS A 110 19.81 -22.58 -0.61
C LYS A 110 19.71 -23.60 -1.73
N ILE A 111 19.19 -23.20 -2.89
CA ILE A 111 19.41 -23.93 -4.13
C ILE A 111 20.74 -23.41 -4.69
N GLY A 112 21.85 -24.00 -4.22
CA GLY A 112 23.20 -23.59 -4.61
C GLY A 112 23.65 -22.23 -4.05
N LYS A 113 24.46 -21.48 -4.81
CA LYS A 113 25.07 -20.19 -4.39
C LYS A 113 24.12 -18.98 -4.47
N LEU A 114 22.87 -19.16 -4.93
CA LEU A 114 21.90 -18.06 -5.06
C LEU A 114 21.06 -17.92 -3.78
N VAL A 115 21.01 -16.71 -3.22
CA VAL A 115 20.28 -16.41 -1.97
C VAL A 115 19.04 -15.57 -2.28
N LEU A 116 17.87 -16.19 -2.20
CA LEU A 116 16.54 -15.60 -2.43
C LEU A 116 15.97 -15.05 -1.11
N THR A 117 16.48 -13.92 -0.59
CA THR A 117 16.07 -13.44 0.75
C THR A 117 15.41 -12.06 0.76
N LYS A 118 16.04 -11.01 0.22
CA LYS A 118 15.50 -9.63 0.33
C LYS A 118 14.41 -9.29 -0.68
N SER A 119 14.52 -9.75 -1.93
CA SER A 119 13.51 -9.42 -2.95
C SER A 119 12.20 -10.21 -2.77
N GLY A 120 12.27 -11.46 -2.29
CA GLY A 120 11.09 -12.28 -2.01
C GLY A 120 10.25 -11.75 -0.85
N ILE A 121 10.90 -11.26 0.21
CA ILE A 121 10.24 -10.60 1.35
C ILE A 121 9.50 -9.34 0.90
N ARG A 122 10.18 -8.50 0.12
CA ARG A 122 9.57 -7.30 -0.45
C ARG A 122 8.41 -7.67 -1.37
N ALA A 123 8.59 -8.65 -2.26
CA ALA A 123 7.54 -9.09 -3.18
C ALA A 123 6.27 -9.59 -2.45
N LEU A 124 6.40 -10.34 -1.35
CA LEU A 124 5.24 -10.77 -0.56
C LEU A 124 4.52 -9.61 0.12
N SER A 125 5.28 -8.65 0.66
CA SER A 125 4.72 -7.41 1.23
C SER A 125 3.97 -6.60 0.17
N GLU A 126 4.54 -6.42 -1.03
CA GLU A 126 3.85 -5.75 -2.16
C GLU A 126 2.57 -6.50 -2.58
N ILE A 127 2.59 -7.84 -2.63
CA ILE A 127 1.40 -8.65 -2.93
C ILE A 127 0.30 -8.43 -1.87
N GLY A 128 0.68 -8.37 -0.59
CA GLY A 128 -0.24 -8.06 0.50
C GLY A 128 -0.82 -6.64 0.39
N ALA A 129 0.01 -5.66 0.09
CA ALA A 129 -0.40 -4.27 -0.10
C ALA A 129 -1.39 -4.12 -1.27
N HIS A 130 -1.17 -4.83 -2.38
CA HIS A 130 -2.12 -4.89 -3.49
C HIS A 130 -3.44 -5.57 -3.10
N GLY A 131 -3.39 -6.69 -2.37
CA GLY A 131 -4.59 -7.36 -1.86
C GLY A 131 -5.41 -6.45 -0.95
N PHE A 132 -4.74 -5.70 -0.07
CA PHE A 132 -5.38 -4.72 0.80
C PHE A 132 -6.01 -3.57 0.01
N ALA A 133 -5.24 -2.91 -0.85
CA ALA A 133 -5.69 -1.74 -1.61
C ALA A 133 -6.87 -2.07 -2.53
N ARG A 134 -6.84 -3.22 -3.20
CA ARG A 134 -7.96 -3.71 -4.03
C ARG A 134 -9.21 -3.94 -3.19
N THR A 135 -9.10 -4.69 -2.09
CA THR A 135 -10.24 -5.02 -1.23
C THR A 135 -10.88 -3.77 -0.64
N TYR A 136 -10.04 -2.82 -0.20
CA TYR A 136 -10.50 -1.51 0.27
C TYR A 136 -11.29 -0.77 -0.83
N PHE A 137 -10.71 -0.68 -2.03
CA PHE A 137 -11.31 0.05 -3.14
C PHE A 137 -12.64 -0.56 -3.61
N GLU A 138 -12.69 -1.88 -3.80
CA GLU A 138 -13.91 -2.60 -4.21
C GLU A 138 -15.02 -2.46 -3.16
N THR A 139 -14.69 -2.60 -1.87
CA THR A 139 -15.70 -2.52 -0.80
C THR A 139 -16.24 -1.11 -0.62
N ARG A 140 -15.42 -0.07 -0.84
CA ARG A 140 -15.84 1.32 -0.72
C ARG A 140 -16.69 1.82 -1.88
N GLY A 141 -16.78 1.04 -2.96
CA GLY A 141 -17.63 1.39 -4.09
C GLY A 141 -17.23 2.72 -4.70
N PHE A 142 -15.92 2.95 -4.91
CA PHE A 142 -15.46 4.00 -5.81
C PHE A 142 -15.82 3.59 -7.24
N THR A 143 -17.11 3.64 -7.55
CA THR A 143 -17.62 3.49 -8.91
C THR A 143 -17.22 4.74 -9.66
N ASP A 144 -16.45 4.56 -10.73
CA ASP A 144 -16.18 5.59 -11.70
C ASP A 144 -17.52 6.19 -12.16
N ALA A 145 -17.81 7.40 -11.70
CA ALA A 145 -18.76 8.26 -12.39
C ALA A 145 -18.04 8.68 -13.68
N GLY A 146 -18.37 7.96 -14.75
CA GLY A 146 -17.98 8.31 -16.12
C GLY A 146 -18.50 9.69 -16.53
#